data_AF-A0A4P2R3R5-F1
#
_entry.id   AF-A0A4P2R3R5-F1
#
_cell.length_a   1.000
_cell.length_b   1.000
_cell.length_c   1.000
_cell.angle_alpha   90.00
_cell.angle_beta   90.00
_cell.angle_gamma   90.00
#
_symmetry.space_group_name_H-M   'P 1'
#
loop_
_entity.id
_entity.type
_entity.pdbx_description
1 polymer ?
#
loop_
_entity_poly.entity_id
_entity_poly.type
_entity_poly.pdbx_seq_one_letter_code
_entity_poly.pdbx_strand_id
1 'polypeptide(L)' 'MAGAGLAWVFDFTIAPELASGALVTVLDELAADERPIHALYRSPRHVIPRVRVFLDFAAALLAPPA' A
#
# COMPACT_ATOMS: atom_id res chain seq x y z
N MET A 1 19.06 -3.03 6.73
CA MET A 1 18.93 -2.01 7.80
C MET A 1 19.75 -2.47 9.00
N ALA A 2 20.52 -1.60 9.66
CA ALA A 2 21.52 -1.99 10.68
C ALA A 2 21.00 -1.94 12.14
N GLY A 3 19.68 -2.12 12.38
CA GLY A 3 19.13 -2.08 13.74
C GLY A 3 19.21 -0.71 14.42
N ALA A 4 19.13 0.38 13.67
CA ALA A 4 19.34 1.74 14.18
C ALA A 4 18.16 2.29 15.03
N GLY A 5 17.05 1.56 15.14
CA GLY A 5 15.89 1.95 15.93
C GLY A 5 14.56 1.57 15.28
N LEU A 6 13.51 2.28 15.68
CA LEU A 6 12.14 2.13 15.17
C LEU A 6 11.86 3.13 14.04
N ALA A 7 11.01 2.73 13.10
CA ALA A 7 10.53 3.59 12.02
C ALA A 7 9.03 3.39 11.84
N TRP A 8 8.34 4.45 11.44
CA TRP A 8 6.94 4.38 11.02
C TRP A 8 6.87 4.58 9.51
N VAL A 9 6.56 3.50 8.81
CA VAL A 9 6.55 3.42 7.34
C VAL A 9 5.34 2.64 6.87
N PHE A 10 5.06 2.66 5.57
CA PHE A 10 4.03 1.82 5.00
C PHE A 10 4.52 0.37 4.84
N ASP A 11 3.67 -0.58 5.15
CA ASP A 11 3.91 -2.02 5.05
C ASP A 11 4.46 -2.46 3.68
N PHE A 12 3.90 -1.95 2.60
CA PHE A 12 4.29 -2.30 1.23
C PHE A 12 5.74 -1.91 0.90
N THR A 13 6.32 -0.96 1.63
CA THR A 13 7.73 -0.56 1.44
C THR A 13 8.72 -1.53 2.09
N ILE A 14 8.25 -2.35 3.03
CA ILE A 14 9.06 -3.27 3.85
C ILE A 14 8.50 -4.71 3.86
N ALA A 15 7.63 -5.04 2.89
CA ALA A 15 7.00 -6.34 2.78
C ALA A 15 8.00 -7.52 2.72
N PRO A 16 9.11 -7.43 1.96
CA PRO A 16 10.13 -8.49 1.96
C PRO A 16 10.80 -8.69 3.32
N GLU A 17 11.02 -7.61 4.07
CA GLU A 17 11.64 -7.64 5.38
C GLU A 17 10.72 -8.20 6.45
N LEU A 18 9.41 -7.91 6.37
CA LEU A 18 8.42 -8.58 7.22
C LEU A 18 8.34 -10.08 6.88
N ALA A 19 8.27 -10.43 5.59
CA ALA A 19 8.17 -11.83 5.16
C ALA A 19 9.41 -12.66 5.55
N SER A 20 10.60 -12.05 5.55
CA SER A 20 11.85 -12.71 5.97
C SER A 20 12.09 -12.67 7.48
N GLY A 21 11.29 -11.91 8.25
CA GLY A 21 11.52 -11.67 9.68
C GLY A 21 12.71 -10.76 9.98
N ALA A 22 13.26 -10.08 8.96
CA ALA A 22 14.32 -9.09 9.14
C ALA A 22 13.80 -7.82 9.83
N LEU A 23 12.50 -7.54 9.72
CA LEU A 23 11.76 -6.56 10.51
C LEU A 23 10.57 -7.22 11.21
N VAL A 24 10.14 -6.60 12.30
CA VAL A 24 8.95 -7.00 13.07
C VAL A 24 8.08 -5.77 13.33
N THR A 25 6.77 -5.96 13.39
CA THR A 25 5.85 -4.91 13.85
C THR A 25 5.90 -4.80 15.37
N VAL A 26 5.69 -3.59 15.88
CA VAL A 26 5.65 -3.29 17.31
C VAL A 26 4.62 -2.20 17.55
N LEU A 27 4.09 -2.12 18.77
CA LEU A 27 3.07 -1.14 19.17
C LEU A 27 1.79 -1.24 18.32
N ASP A 28 1.40 -2.45 17.91
CA ASP A 28 0.24 -2.68 17.03
C ASP A 28 -1.07 -2.15 17.62
N GLU A 29 -1.20 -2.13 18.96
CA GLU A 29 -2.36 -1.55 19.67
C GLU A 29 -2.47 -0.01 19.54
N LEU A 30 -1.37 0.65 19.18
CA LEU A 30 -1.28 2.09 18.98
C LEU A 30 -1.14 2.45 17.48
N ALA A 31 -1.29 1.47 16.59
CA ALA A 31 -1.20 1.70 15.15
C ALA A 31 -2.32 2.65 14.70
N ALA A 32 -1.99 3.53 13.75
CA ALA A 32 -3.00 4.39 13.13
C ALA A 32 -3.91 3.58 12.22
N ASP A 33 -5.12 4.10 11.99
CA ASP A 33 -6.06 3.53 11.02
C ASP A 33 -5.42 3.35 9.64
N GLU A 34 -5.91 2.34 8.92
CA GLU A 34 -5.53 2.09 7.53
C GLU A 34 -5.64 3.36 6.69
N ARG A 35 -4.57 3.67 5.96
CA ARG A 35 -4.53 4.82 5.05
C ARG A 35 -4.75 4.32 3.63
N PRO A 36 -5.96 4.48 3.06
CA PRO A 36 -6.22 4.01 1.71
C PRO A 36 -5.38 4.78 0.68
N ILE A 37 -4.86 4.04 -0.30
CA ILE A 37 -4.19 4.61 -1.47
C ILE A 37 -5.23 4.83 -2.56
N HIS A 38 -5.33 6.05 -3.07
CA HIS A 38 -6.32 6.41 -4.09
C HIS A 38 -5.67 6.72 -5.45
N ALA A 39 -6.22 6.15 -6.51
CA ALA A 39 -5.89 6.54 -7.88
C ALA A 39 -6.71 7.77 -8.27
N LEU A 40 -6.05 8.93 -8.39
CA LEU A 40 -6.69 10.17 -8.82
C LEU A 40 -6.61 10.34 -10.34
N TYR A 41 -7.75 10.64 -10.94
CA TYR A 41 -7.84 10.96 -12.36
C TYR A 41 -8.89 12.06 -12.57
N ARG A 42 -8.74 12.86 -13.63
CA ARG A 42 -9.81 13.79 -14.02
C ARG A 42 -11.00 12.97 -14.47
N SER A 43 -12.17 13.24 -13.91
CA SER A 43 -13.44 12.66 -14.37
C SER A 43 -14.09 13.59 -15.41
N PRO A 44 -13.86 13.44 -16.73
CA PRO A 44 -14.83 13.90 -17.70
C PRO A 44 -16.16 13.17 -17.45
N ARG A 45 -17.28 13.71 -17.96
CA ARG A 45 -18.62 13.09 -17.81
C ARG A 45 -18.66 11.58 -18.15
N HIS A 46 -17.72 11.10 -18.97
CA HIS A 46 -17.50 9.68 -19.26
C HIS A 46 -16.02 9.32 -19.07
N VAL A 47 -15.73 8.29 -18.27
CA VAL A 47 -14.35 7.76 -18.13
C VAL A 47 -13.90 7.20 -19.47
N ILE A 48 -12.72 7.63 -19.94
CA ILE A 48 -12.13 7.13 -21.18
C ILE A 48 -11.81 5.63 -20.99
N PRO A 49 -12.22 4.72 -21.91
CA PRO A 49 -12.06 3.27 -21.73
C PRO A 49 -10.65 2.82 -21.35
N ARG A 50 -9.61 3.43 -21.93
CA ARG A 50 -8.21 3.13 -21.58
C ARG A 50 -7.87 3.45 -20.12
N VAL A 51 -8.43 4.53 -19.57
CA VAL A 51 -8.25 4.86 -18.14
C VAL A 51 -8.96 3.83 -17.28
N ARG A 52 -10.19 3.44 -17.64
CA ARG A 52 -10.94 2.42 -16.91
C ARG A 52 -10.17 1.09 -16.85
N VAL A 53 -9.71 0.59 -17.99
CA VAL A 53 -8.93 -0.66 -18.06
C VAL A 53 -7.65 -0.57 -17.22
N PHE A 54 -6.96 0.58 -17.24
CA PHE A 54 -5.77 0.77 -16.40
C PHE A 54 -6.11 0.76 -14.90
N LEU A 55 -7.19 1.44 -14.50
CA LEU A 55 -7.64 1.47 -13.10
C LEU A 55 -8.04 0.06 -12.62
N ASP A 56 -8.75 -0.70 -13.45
CA ASP A 56 -9.15 -2.07 -13.12
C ASP A 56 -7.91 -2.98 -12.96
N PHE A 57 -6.92 -2.84 -13.85
CA PHE A 57 -5.63 -3.54 -13.73
C PHE A 57 -4.87 -3.16 -12.46
N ALA A 58 -4.73 -1.85 -12.20
CA ALA A 58 -3.99 -1.35 -11.05
C ALA A 58 -4.67 -1.76 -9.73
N ALA A 59 -6.00 -1.73 -9.66
CA ALA A 59 -6.76 -2.17 -8.49
C ALA A 59 -6.55 -3.65 -8.21
N ALA A 60 -6.50 -4.51 -9.24
CA ALA A 60 -6.20 -5.93 -9.07
C ALA A 60 -4.75 -6.17 -8.64
N LEU A 61 -3.80 -5.42 -9.20
CA LEU A 61 -2.36 -5.55 -8.88
C LEU A 61 -2.01 -5.05 -7.48
N LEU A 62 -2.67 -4.00 -7.01
CA LEU A 62 -2.38 -3.32 -5.75
C LEU A 62 -3.36 -3.69 -4.62
N ALA A 63 -4.23 -4.67 -4.85
CA ALA A 63 -5.14 -5.15 -3.82
C ALA A 63 -4.31 -5.67 -2.63
N PRO A 64 -4.65 -5.29 -1.38
CA PRO A 64 -3.99 -5.84 -0.22
C PRO A 64 -4.13 -7.36 -0.22
N PRO A 65 -3.09 -8.11 0.22
CA PRO A 65 -3.19 -9.55 0.38
C PRO A 65 -4.32 -9.90 1.36
N ALA A 66 -5.07 -10.95 1.04
CA ALA A 66 -6.20 -11.43 1.84
C ALA A 66 -5.77 -12.08 3.15
#